data_AF-A0A959ZL16-F1
#
_entry.id   AF-A0A959ZL16-F1
#
_cell.length_a   1.000
_cell.length_b   1.000
_cell.length_c   1.000
_cell.angle_alpha   90.00
_cell.angle_beta   90.00
_cell.angle_gamma   90.00
#
_symmetry.space_group_name_H-M   'P 1'
#
loop_
_entity.id
_entity.type
_entity.pdbx_description
1 polymer ?
#
loop_
_entity_poly.entity_id
_entity_poly.type
_entity_poly.pdbx_seq_one_letter_code
_entity_poly.pdbx_strand_id
1 'polypeptide(L)'
;HPNCMLEWMNWMGSPKVQAQVAEWFGEAPANLGACDLTSDPKHCDTYHAKDEKYYDQIAFWKTPISDCGDDRGSECKTYDEWVQAWTEIKG
;
A
#
# COMPACT_ATOMS: atom_id res chain seq x y z
N HIS A 1 20.16 -9.10 -10.85
CA HIS A 1 21.20 -8.12 -10.49
C HIS A 1 20.99 -7.66 -9.03
N PRO A 2 21.29 -8.49 -8.02
CA PRO A 2 20.86 -8.25 -6.63
C PRO A 2 21.46 -6.98 -6.01
N ASN A 3 22.73 -6.66 -6.27
CA ASN A 3 23.35 -5.44 -5.75
C ASN A 3 22.69 -4.18 -6.30
N CYS A 4 22.35 -4.15 -7.59
CA CYS A 4 21.61 -3.03 -8.18
C CYS A 4 20.20 -2.90 -7.61
N MET A 5 19.55 -4.01 -7.24
CA MET A 5 18.25 -3.96 -6.56
C MET A 5 18.37 -3.29 -5.19
N LEU A 6 19.40 -3.61 -4.42
CA LEU A 6 19.62 -2.98 -3.11
C LEU A 6 19.90 -1.48 -3.24
N GLU A 7 20.73 -1.08 -4.21
CA GLU A 7 20.97 0.34 -4.51
C GLU A 7 19.68 1.06 -4.92
N TRP A 8 18.86 0.42 -5.75
CA TRP A 8 17.55 0.95 -6.16
C TRP A 8 16.60 1.08 -4.97
N MET A 9 16.48 0.07 -4.10
CA MET A 9 15.64 0.16 -2.89
C MET A 9 16.08 1.29 -1.97
N ASN A 10 17.39 1.45 -1.79
CA ASN A 10 17.94 2.54 -0.98
C ASN A 10 17.63 3.92 -1.60
N TRP A 11 17.76 4.06 -2.91
CA TRP A 11 17.41 5.30 -3.62
C TRP A 11 15.91 5.59 -3.55
N MET A 12 15.06 4.59 -3.83
CA MET A 12 13.59 4.68 -3.78
C MET A 12 13.06 4.98 -2.37
N GLY A 13 13.75 4.55 -1.32
CA GLY A 13 13.38 4.82 0.07
C GLY A 13 13.76 6.23 0.56
N SER A 14 14.56 6.98 -0.22
CA SER A 14 14.98 8.32 0.17
C SER A 14 13.80 9.31 0.17
N PRO A 15 13.77 10.30 1.10
CA PRO A 15 12.68 11.27 1.20
C PRO A 15 12.36 11.99 -0.12
N LYS A 16 13.40 12.41 -0.85
CA LYS A 16 13.25 13.15 -2.11
C LYS A 16 12.59 12.31 -3.20
N VAL A 17 12.97 11.04 -3.32
CA VAL A 17 12.40 10.15 -4.35
C VAL A 17 10.99 9.72 -3.97
N GLN A 18 10.74 9.45 -2.68
CA GLN A 18 9.39 9.19 -2.17
C GLN A 18 8.44 10.37 -2.44
N ALA A 19 8.89 11.62 -2.27
CA ALA A 19 8.08 12.80 -2.58
C ALA A 19 7.69 12.83 -4.07
N GLN A 20 8.66 12.60 -4.96
CA GLN A 20 8.42 12.59 -6.40
C GLN A 20 7.40 11.51 -6.82
N VAL A 21 7.54 10.29 -6.29
CA VAL A 21 6.64 9.17 -6.64
C VAL A 21 5.26 9.38 -6.04
N ALA A 22 5.18 9.80 -4.78
CA ALA A 22 3.91 10.06 -4.09
C ALA A 22 3.08 11.14 -4.80
N GLU A 23 3.71 12.23 -5.24
CA GLU A 23 3.04 13.30 -5.99
C GLU A 23 2.63 12.85 -7.40
N TRP A 24 3.48 12.07 -8.08
CA TRP A 24 3.18 11.61 -9.43
C TRP A 24 2.02 10.60 -9.45
N PHE A 25 2.04 9.63 -8.55
CA PHE A 25 1.03 8.57 -8.49
C PHE A 25 -0.25 9.03 -7.80
N GLY A 26 -0.14 9.93 -6.82
CA GLY A 26 -1.25 10.32 -5.96
C GLY A 26 -1.46 9.35 -4.81
N GLU A 27 -0.44 9.19 -3.97
CA GLU A 27 -0.49 8.35 -2.77
C GLU A 27 0.23 8.99 -1.58
N ALA A 28 0.03 8.42 -0.39
CA ALA A 28 0.82 8.75 0.79
C ALA A 28 2.25 8.17 0.66
N PRO A 29 3.31 8.95 0.89
CA PRO A 29 4.67 8.42 0.88
C PRO A 29 4.90 7.48 2.06
N ALA A 30 5.66 6.40 1.85
CA ALA A 30 6.04 5.48 2.92
C ALA A 30 7.10 6.08 3.88
N ASN A 31 7.88 7.05 3.40
CA ASN A 31 8.82 7.81 4.20
C ASN A 31 8.25 9.20 4.51
N LEU A 32 7.86 9.44 5.77
CA LEU A 32 7.25 10.71 6.17
C LEU A 32 8.16 11.94 6.01
N GLY A 33 9.48 11.75 5.90
CA GLY A 33 10.40 12.85 5.55
C GLY A 33 10.16 13.40 4.14
N ALA A 34 9.46 12.65 3.29
CA ALA A 34 9.03 13.12 1.97
C ALA A 34 8.01 14.26 2.06
N CYS A 35 7.22 14.33 3.13
CA CYS A 35 6.19 15.36 3.30
C CYS A 35 6.75 16.78 3.35
N ASP A 36 8.02 16.93 3.74
CA ASP A 36 8.69 18.24 3.77
C ASP A 36 9.29 18.60 2.40
N LEU A 37 9.21 17.69 1.42
CA LEU A 37 9.84 17.78 0.11
C LEU A 37 8.86 17.67 -1.07
N THR A 38 7.55 17.53 -0.80
CA THR A 38 6.52 17.61 -1.83
C THR A 38 6.41 19.04 -2.36
N SER A 39 6.09 19.17 -3.64
CA SER A 39 5.81 20.45 -4.30
C SER A 39 4.51 21.08 -3.80
N ASP A 40 3.48 20.26 -3.57
CA ASP A 40 2.27 20.67 -2.87
C ASP A 40 2.45 20.48 -1.35
N PRO A 41 2.43 21.56 -0.54
CA PRO A 41 2.58 21.46 0.92
C PRO A 41 1.41 20.74 1.60
N LYS A 42 0.28 20.54 0.92
CA LYS A 42 -0.89 19.81 1.44
C LYS A 42 -0.96 18.36 0.95
N HIS A 43 0.00 17.90 0.16
CA HIS A 43 -0.03 16.56 -0.43
C HIS A 43 -0.20 15.48 0.65
N CYS A 44 0.66 15.50 1.68
CA CYS A 44 0.59 14.50 2.75
C CYS A 44 -0.69 14.58 3.59
N ASP A 45 -1.28 15.75 3.78
CA ASP A 45 -2.57 15.89 4.47
C ASP A 45 -3.71 15.32 3.62
N THR A 46 -3.69 15.58 2.31
CA THR A 46 -4.67 15.07 1.34
C THR A 46 -4.71 13.55 1.32
N TYR A 47 -3.55 12.91 1.45
CA TYR A 47 -3.43 11.44 1.47
C TYR A 47 -3.31 10.86 2.87
N HIS A 48 -3.61 11.64 3.92
CA HIS A 48 -3.63 11.15 5.31
C HIS A 48 -2.31 10.50 5.77
N ALA A 49 -1.16 10.93 5.24
CA ALA A 49 0.12 10.25 5.44
C ALA A 49 0.56 10.18 6.91
N LYS A 50 0.14 11.15 7.73
CA LYS A 50 0.46 11.24 9.17
C LYS A 50 -0.74 10.94 10.09
N ASP A 51 -1.86 10.47 9.54
CA ASP A 51 -3.11 10.23 10.28
C ASP A 51 -3.25 8.75 10.65
N GLU A 52 -2.83 8.41 11.87
CA GLU A 52 -2.94 7.04 12.40
C GLU A 52 -4.40 6.56 12.50
N LYS A 53 -5.35 7.46 12.77
CA LYS A 53 -6.77 7.06 12.88
C LYS A 53 -7.34 6.71 11.53
N TYR A 54 -6.93 7.42 10.49
CA TYR A 54 -7.28 7.05 9.12
C TYR A 54 -6.63 5.73 8.73
N TYR A 55 -5.34 5.55 9.06
CA TYR A 55 -4.61 4.30 8.80
C TYR A 55 -5.33 3.07 9.39
N ASP A 56 -5.82 3.16 10.63
CA ASP A 56 -6.55 2.07 11.31
C ASP A 56 -7.89 1.71 10.65
N GLN A 57 -8.43 2.58 9.79
CA GLN A 57 -9.67 2.33 9.04
C GLN A 57 -9.41 1.63 7.70
N ILE A 58 -8.15 1.56 7.24
CA ILE A 58 -7.82 0.97 5.94
C ILE A 58 -7.78 -0.56 6.04
N ALA A 59 -8.66 -1.21 5.29
CA ALA A 59 -8.56 -2.65 5.05
C ALA A 59 -7.52 -2.92 3.94
N PHE A 60 -6.24 -2.98 4.33
CA PHE A 60 -5.16 -3.30 3.38
C PHE A 60 -5.40 -4.65 2.71
N TRP A 61 -5.13 -4.70 1.40
CA TRP A 61 -5.25 -5.93 0.64
C TRP A 61 -4.32 -7.00 1.22
N LYS A 62 -4.90 -8.17 1.47
CA LYS A 62 -4.20 -9.37 1.90
C LYS A 62 -4.63 -10.53 1.02
N THR A 63 -3.76 -11.51 0.82
CA THR A 63 -4.13 -12.74 0.11
C THR A 63 -5.16 -13.51 0.95
N PRO A 64 -6.38 -13.76 0.44
CA PRO A 64 -7.36 -14.60 1.12
C PRO A 64 -6.83 -16.03 1.24
N ILE A 65 -6.82 -16.55 2.46
CA ILE A 65 -6.47 -17.94 2.80
C ILE A 65 -7.64 -18.55 3.57
N SER A 66 -7.64 -19.88 3.72
CA SER A 66 -8.73 -20.57 4.43
C SER A 66 -8.83 -20.12 5.89
N ASP A 67 -7.70 -19.88 6.54
CA ASP A 67 -7.64 -19.30 7.88
C ASP A 67 -8.11 -17.83 7.89
N CYS A 68 -9.26 -17.60 8.51
CA CYS A 68 -9.84 -16.29 8.67
C CYS A 68 -9.01 -15.36 9.57
N GLY A 69 -8.18 -15.92 10.46
CA GLY A 69 -7.45 -15.17 11.49
C GLY A 69 -8.32 -14.64 12.63
N ASP A 70 -9.52 -15.20 12.80
CA ASP A 70 -10.50 -14.87 13.85
C ASP A 70 -11.34 -16.10 14.23
N ASP A 71 -12.39 -15.91 15.04
CA ASP A 71 -13.26 -16.97 15.58
C ASP A 71 -13.94 -17.85 14.52
N ARG A 72 -13.89 -17.47 13.23
CA ARG A 72 -14.42 -18.26 12.12
C ARG A 72 -13.52 -19.42 11.71
N GLY A 73 -12.26 -19.47 12.17
CA GLY A 73 -11.32 -20.55 11.86
C GLY A 73 -11.04 -20.68 10.36
N SER A 74 -11.10 -21.90 9.81
CA SER A 74 -10.68 -22.20 8.43
C SER A 74 -11.81 -22.14 7.37
N GLU A 75 -12.86 -21.37 7.62
CA GLU A 75 -14.05 -21.28 6.76
C GLU A 75 -13.96 -20.16 5.71
N CYS A 76 -12.86 -19.40 5.65
CA CYS A 76 -12.73 -18.27 4.73
C CYS A 76 -12.45 -18.72 3.29
N LYS A 77 -12.98 -17.94 2.35
CA LYS A 77 -12.77 -18.16 0.92
C LYS A 77 -11.33 -17.86 0.52
N THR A 78 -10.73 -18.79 -0.19
CA THR A 78 -9.35 -18.71 -0.68
C THR A 78 -9.23 -17.78 -1.88
N TYR A 79 -8.00 -17.34 -2.19
CA TYR A 79 -7.75 -16.49 -3.35
C TYR A 79 -8.23 -17.11 -4.67
N ASP A 80 -8.10 -18.43 -4.84
CA ASP A 80 -8.55 -19.12 -6.06
C ASP A 80 -10.07 -19.03 -6.23
N GLU A 81 -10.83 -19.17 -5.14
CA GLU A 81 -12.28 -18.98 -5.15
C GLU A 81 -12.67 -17.53 -5.47
N TRP A 82 -11.90 -16.54 -4.98
CA TRP A 82 -12.09 -15.13 -5.34
C TRP A 82 -11.82 -14.88 -6.83
N VAL A 83 -10.75 -15.44 -7.37
CA VAL A 83 -10.40 -15.31 -8.80
C VAL A 83 -11.47 -15.94 -9.69
N GLN A 84 -11.97 -17.12 -9.33
CA GLN A 84 -13.06 -17.77 -10.04
C GLN A 84 -14.32 -16.89 -10.03
N ALA A 85 -14.77 -16.46 -8.86
CA ALA A 85 -15.96 -15.62 -8.73
C ALA A 85 -15.81 -14.30 -9.51
N TRP A 86 -14.65 -13.65 -9.45
CA TRP A 86 -14.38 -12.44 -10.21
C TRP A 86 -14.45 -12.67 -11.72
N THR A 87 -13.92 -13.79 -12.19
CA THR A 87 -13.97 -14.18 -13.62
C THR A 87 -15.41 -14.42 -14.07
N GLU A 88 -16.21 -15.14 -13.27
CA GLU A 88 -17.63 -15.38 -13.57
C GLU A 88 -18.45 -14.08 -13.62
N ILE A 89 -18.15 -13.11 -12.74
CA ILE A 89 -18.86 -11.83 -12.69
C ILE A 89 -18.51 -10.93 -13.89
N LYS A 90 -17.23 -10.86 -14.27
CA LYS A 90 -16.75 -9.91 -15.28
C LYS A 90 -17.00 -10.35 -16.73
N GLY A 91 -17.15 -11.67 -16.97
CA GLY A 91 -17.26 -12.26 -18.31
C GLY A 91 -15.92 -12.68 -18.87
#